data_AF-A0A965V5A2-F1
#
_entry.id   AF-A0A965V5A2-F1
#
_cell.length_a   1.000
_cell.length_b   1.000
_cell.length_c   1.000
_cell.angle_alpha   90.00
_cell.angle_beta   90.00
_cell.angle_gamma   90.00
#
_symmetry.space_group_name_H-M   'P 1'
#
loop_
_entity.id
_entity.type
_entity.pdbx_description
1 polymer ?
#
loop_
_entity_poly.entity_id
_entity_poly.type
_entity_poly.pdbx_seq_one_letter_code
_entity_poly.pdbx_strand_id
1 'polypeptide(L)'
;MRSPFIATRAILLGLAVAPALMGAQGAGKLNRYGNPSTMKATPTSAAITPKDLQIRLYQFADDSMLGRQVGRIGNMKGTTYIAAEVKRLGLIPAGDNGTYFQVLPFHTKQYTNHSRLTANGNPLAWNKDWVAVPGSAAPKPISNVEVIFGGMQGDTTKQISAALANGKFVVVLPAAPVAAPAGGRGGPGGGGGGGGRGG
;
A
#
# COMPACT_ATOMS: atom_id res chain seq x y z
N MET A 1 97.47 12.32 -6.47
CA MET A 1 96.86 13.62 -6.83
C MET A 1 95.38 13.58 -6.47
N ARG A 2 94.97 14.51 -5.57
CA ARG A 2 93.60 15.02 -5.29
C ARG A 2 92.54 14.10 -4.65
N SER A 3 92.31 14.35 -3.36
CA SER A 3 91.02 14.26 -2.64
C SER A 3 90.03 15.36 -3.12
N PRO A 4 88.89 15.62 -2.45
CA PRO A 4 87.65 14.83 -2.26
C PRO A 4 86.39 15.65 -2.67
N PHE A 5 85.17 15.08 -2.69
CA PHE A 5 83.95 15.89 -2.46
C PHE A 5 82.83 15.07 -1.81
N ILE A 6 82.39 15.58 -0.65
CA ILE A 6 81.23 15.20 0.15
C ILE A 6 79.99 15.91 -0.43
N ALA A 7 78.83 15.25 -0.45
CA ALA A 7 77.54 15.94 -0.55
C ALA A 7 76.47 15.22 0.27
N THR A 8 76.28 15.73 1.48
CA THR A 8 75.16 15.47 2.39
C THR A 8 73.84 15.85 1.73
N ARG A 9 72.83 14.97 1.77
CA ARG A 9 71.42 15.34 1.55
C ARG A 9 70.56 14.83 2.69
N ALA A 10 70.21 15.75 3.58
CA ALA A 10 69.06 15.64 4.46
C ALA A 10 67.82 16.11 3.69
N ILE A 11 66.75 15.30 3.66
CA ILE A 11 65.38 15.78 3.42
C ILE A 11 64.47 15.06 4.42
N LEU A 12 64.04 15.81 5.43
CA LEU A 12 62.84 15.57 6.22
C LEU A 12 61.61 15.81 5.34
N LEU A 13 60.64 14.91 5.31
CA LEU A 13 59.26 15.25 4.93
C LEU A 13 58.28 14.51 5.84
N GLY A 14 57.35 15.29 6.40
CA GLY A 14 56.56 14.94 7.58
C GLY A 14 55.43 13.95 7.34
N LEU A 15 55.12 13.23 8.41
CA LEU A 15 53.93 12.40 8.56
C LEU A 15 52.69 13.32 8.62
N ALA A 16 51.91 13.37 7.55
CA ALA A 16 50.57 13.95 7.58
C ALA A 16 49.56 12.87 7.99
N VAL A 17 49.11 12.91 9.24
CA VAL A 17 47.95 12.16 9.72
C VAL A 17 46.70 12.88 9.22
N ALA A 18 46.04 12.34 8.20
CA ALA A 18 44.70 12.78 7.80
C ALA A 18 43.66 12.09 8.70
N PRO A 19 42.83 12.83 9.48
CA PRO A 19 41.74 12.22 10.20
C PRO A 19 40.67 11.72 9.22
N ALA A 20 40.22 10.50 9.48
CA ALA A 20 39.18 9.82 8.74
C ALA A 20 37.88 10.65 8.70
N LEU A 21 37.60 11.24 7.53
CA LEU A 21 36.23 11.50 7.11
C LEU A 21 35.59 10.15 6.80
N MET A 22 35.06 9.49 7.84
CA MET A 22 34.07 8.44 7.68
C MET A 22 32.89 9.06 6.93
N GLY A 23 32.85 8.80 5.63
CA GLY A 23 31.76 9.20 4.77
C GLY A 23 30.44 8.71 5.36
N ALA A 24 29.53 9.65 5.62
CA ALA A 24 28.12 9.38 5.74
C ALA A 24 27.64 8.76 4.43
N GLN A 25 27.75 7.44 4.31
CA GLN A 25 27.27 6.67 3.18
C GLN A 25 25.73 6.69 3.21
N GLY A 26 25.16 7.62 2.43
CA GLY A 26 23.89 7.47 1.73
C GLY A 26 22.64 7.25 2.58
N ALA A 27 22.15 8.29 3.26
CA ALA A 27 20.72 8.37 3.51
C ALA A 27 20.01 8.57 2.16
N GLY A 28 19.45 7.51 1.59
CA GLY A 28 18.64 7.58 0.37
C GLY A 28 17.52 8.61 0.51
N LYS A 29 17.05 9.15 -0.62
CA LYS A 29 16.00 10.17 -0.66
C LYS A 29 14.77 9.72 0.14
N LEU A 30 14.40 10.48 1.16
CA LEU A 30 13.21 10.22 1.97
C LEU A 30 11.94 10.53 1.17
N ASN A 31 10.85 9.82 1.48
CA ASN A 31 9.52 10.15 0.96
C ASN A 31 8.96 11.41 1.64
N ARG A 32 7.79 11.89 1.18
CA ARG A 32 7.09 13.07 1.75
C ARG A 32 6.75 12.97 3.25
N TYR A 33 6.89 11.78 3.84
CA TYR A 33 6.65 11.50 5.25
C TYR A 33 7.95 11.28 6.04
N GLY A 34 9.12 11.54 5.45
CA GLY A 34 10.42 11.41 6.09
C GLY A 34 10.93 9.97 6.24
N ASN A 35 10.37 9.00 5.51
CA ASN A 35 10.81 7.61 5.58
C ASN A 35 11.71 7.22 4.40
N PRO A 36 12.70 6.32 4.58
CA PRO A 36 13.57 5.87 3.50
C PRO A 36 12.80 5.08 2.42
N SER A 37 13.35 4.90 1.23
CA SER A 37 12.72 4.08 0.19
C SER A 37 12.85 2.57 0.45
N THR A 38 13.92 2.18 1.15
CA THR A 38 14.21 0.78 1.50
C THR A 38 14.74 0.70 2.92
N MET A 39 14.65 -0.47 3.55
CA MET A 39 15.19 -0.69 4.87
C MET A 39 15.90 -2.03 4.93
N LYS A 40 17.14 -2.03 5.43
CA LYS A 40 17.90 -3.27 5.63
C LYS A 40 17.28 -4.07 6.76
N ALA A 41 17.07 -5.36 6.53
CA ALA A 41 16.62 -6.28 7.57
C ALA A 41 17.68 -6.41 8.68
N THR A 42 17.25 -6.18 9.92
CA THR A 42 18.06 -6.39 11.13
C THR A 42 17.21 -7.03 12.23
N PRO A 43 17.82 -7.69 13.24
CA PRO A 43 17.08 -8.21 14.39
C PRO A 43 16.24 -7.13 15.09
N THR A 44 15.07 -7.52 15.59
CA THR A 44 14.15 -6.64 16.33
C THR A 44 14.31 -6.79 17.85
N SER A 45 13.85 -5.79 18.60
CA SER A 45 13.86 -5.82 20.07
C SER A 45 12.57 -6.41 20.69
N ALA A 46 12.61 -6.76 21.98
CA ALA A 46 11.43 -7.21 22.73
C ALA A 46 10.45 -6.06 23.05
N ALA A 47 10.92 -4.81 23.10
CA ALA A 47 10.11 -3.65 23.47
C ALA A 47 9.15 -3.19 22.35
N ILE A 48 9.23 -3.77 21.14
CA ILE A 48 8.45 -3.43 19.94
C ILE A 48 8.49 -1.92 19.65
N THR A 49 9.52 -1.49 18.93
CA THR A 49 9.72 -0.08 18.58
C THR A 49 9.15 0.27 17.19
N PRO A 50 8.93 1.55 16.87
CA PRO A 50 8.59 1.96 15.51
C PRO A 50 9.61 1.48 14.46
N LYS A 51 10.90 1.45 14.81
CA LYS A 51 11.96 0.91 13.95
C LYS A 51 11.79 -0.59 13.68
N ASP A 52 11.42 -1.37 14.70
CA ASP A 52 11.15 -2.80 14.57
C ASP A 52 9.99 -3.06 13.59
N LEU A 53 8.92 -2.25 13.67
CA LEU A 53 7.79 -2.34 12.76
C LEU A 53 8.17 -1.95 11.33
N GLN A 54 8.98 -0.89 11.16
CA GLN A 54 9.47 -0.50 9.83
C GLN A 54 10.28 -1.64 9.20
N ILE A 55 11.22 -2.27 9.93
CA ILE A 55 12.03 -3.38 9.40
C ILE A 55 11.16 -4.48 8.78
N ARG A 56 10.05 -4.82 9.45
CA ARG A 56 9.10 -5.85 8.99
C ARG A 56 8.23 -5.35 7.84
N LEU A 57 7.69 -4.13 7.97
CA LEU A 57 6.79 -3.54 6.99
C LEU A 57 7.47 -3.33 5.64
N TYR A 58 8.71 -2.83 5.62
CA TYR A 58 9.45 -2.62 4.38
C TYR A 58 9.63 -3.91 3.61
N GLN A 59 9.98 -5.01 4.28
CA GLN A 59 10.12 -6.31 3.61
C GLN A 59 8.79 -6.85 3.11
N PHE A 60 7.71 -6.71 3.89
CA PHE A 60 6.39 -7.24 3.53
C PHE A 60 5.67 -6.42 2.45
N ALA A 61 5.99 -5.13 2.34
CA ALA A 61 5.42 -4.21 1.37
C ALA A 61 6.35 -3.91 0.17
N ASP A 62 7.52 -4.55 0.10
CA ASP A 62 8.48 -4.38 -0.98
C ASP A 62 7.89 -4.80 -2.34
N ASP A 63 8.35 -4.17 -3.42
CA ASP A 63 7.92 -4.50 -4.79
C ASP A 63 8.18 -5.96 -5.14
N SER A 64 9.22 -6.59 -4.56
CA SER A 64 9.49 -8.01 -4.72
C SER A 64 8.35 -8.91 -4.22
N MET A 65 7.48 -8.41 -3.34
CA MET A 65 6.28 -9.13 -2.87
C MET A 65 5.12 -9.07 -3.86
N LEU A 66 5.15 -8.21 -4.89
CA LEU A 66 4.16 -8.14 -5.97
C LEU A 66 2.70 -7.86 -5.52
N GLY A 67 2.54 -7.23 -4.34
CA GLY A 67 1.23 -6.98 -3.74
C GLY A 67 0.63 -8.22 -3.06
N ARG A 68 -0.63 -8.12 -2.63
CA ARG A 68 -1.29 -9.14 -1.77
C ARG A 68 -2.71 -9.45 -2.21
N GLN A 69 -2.98 -9.32 -3.51
CA GLN A 69 -4.28 -9.69 -4.05
C GLN A 69 -4.45 -11.20 -3.98
N VAL A 70 -5.51 -11.65 -3.29
CA VAL A 70 -5.89 -13.07 -3.20
C VAL A 70 -5.95 -13.72 -4.58
N GLY A 71 -5.51 -14.98 -4.67
CA GLY A 71 -5.43 -15.72 -5.93
C GLY A 71 -4.31 -15.29 -6.88
N ARG A 72 -3.39 -14.40 -6.46
CA ARG A 72 -2.20 -14.00 -7.23
C ARG A 72 -0.91 -14.45 -6.54
N ILE A 73 0.20 -14.46 -7.30
CA ILE A 73 1.53 -14.85 -6.82
C ILE A 73 1.98 -14.04 -5.60
N GLY A 74 1.65 -12.74 -5.54
CA GLY A 74 2.03 -11.88 -4.42
C GLY A 74 1.34 -12.26 -3.10
N ASN A 75 0.09 -12.74 -3.16
CA ASN A 75 -0.58 -13.29 -1.98
C ASN A 75 0.14 -14.54 -1.45
N MET A 76 0.62 -15.42 -2.32
CA MET A 76 1.43 -16.58 -1.89
C MET A 76 2.75 -16.14 -1.27
N LYS A 77 3.45 -15.15 -1.84
CA LYS A 77 4.68 -14.60 -1.25
C LYS A 77 4.44 -14.01 0.14
N GLY A 78 3.41 -13.18 0.28
CA GLY A 78 3.06 -12.55 1.55
C GLY A 78 2.70 -13.56 2.64
N THR A 79 1.83 -14.53 2.32
CA THR A 79 1.44 -15.58 3.27
C THR A 79 2.61 -16.51 3.63
N THR A 80 3.49 -16.82 2.67
CA THR A 80 4.72 -17.59 2.91
C THR A 80 5.69 -16.84 3.81
N TYR A 81 5.86 -15.53 3.60
CA TYR A 81 6.68 -14.69 4.48
C TYR A 81 6.16 -14.71 5.92
N ILE A 82 4.84 -14.54 6.11
CA ILE A 82 4.23 -14.58 7.45
C ILE A 82 4.45 -15.97 8.08
N ALA A 83 4.22 -17.05 7.35
CA ALA A 83 4.45 -18.42 7.82
C ALA A 83 5.91 -18.63 8.26
N ALA A 84 6.87 -18.11 7.50
CA ALA A 84 8.29 -18.17 7.85
C ALA A 84 8.60 -17.37 9.13
N GLU A 85 8.03 -16.18 9.28
CA GLU A 85 8.24 -15.36 10.49
C GLU A 85 7.63 -16.01 11.74
N VAL A 86 6.40 -16.52 11.67
CA VAL A 86 5.80 -17.19 12.83
C VAL A 86 6.51 -18.49 13.18
N LYS A 87 6.99 -19.25 12.19
CA LYS A 87 7.85 -20.42 12.41
C LYS A 87 9.15 -20.02 13.08
N ARG A 88 9.80 -18.92 12.64
CA ARG A 88 11.02 -18.39 13.26
C ARG A 88 10.80 -17.95 14.71
N LEU A 89 9.59 -17.51 15.04
CA LEU A 89 9.18 -17.15 16.41
C LEU A 89 8.79 -18.36 17.27
N GLY A 90 8.80 -19.58 16.72
CA GLY A 90 8.53 -20.81 17.46
C GLY A 90 7.04 -21.17 17.58
N LEU A 91 6.16 -20.54 16.79
CA LEU A 91 4.77 -20.96 16.73
C LEU A 91 4.68 -22.34 16.06
N ILE A 92 3.77 -23.18 16.56
CA ILE A 92 3.46 -24.47 15.94
C ILE A 92 2.40 -24.29 14.84
N PRO A 93 2.45 -25.09 13.77
CA PRO A 93 1.44 -25.05 12.71
C PRO A 93 0.07 -25.51 13.22
N ALA A 94 -0.99 -24.84 12.77
CA ALA A 94 -2.38 -25.14 13.15
C ALA A 94 -3.35 -25.12 11.94
N GLY A 95 -2.81 -25.21 10.72
CA GLY A 95 -3.54 -25.26 9.47
C GLY A 95 -3.71 -26.70 8.96
N ASP A 96 -4.16 -26.80 7.70
CA ASP A 96 -4.45 -28.06 7.03
C ASP A 96 -3.21 -28.96 7.02
N ASN A 97 -3.39 -30.25 7.32
CA ASN A 97 -2.33 -31.27 7.31
C ASN A 97 -1.05 -30.89 8.08
N GLY A 98 -1.18 -30.17 9.19
CA GLY A 98 -0.03 -29.76 10.01
C GLY A 98 0.82 -28.64 9.38
N THR A 99 0.23 -27.85 8.48
CA THR A 99 0.87 -26.67 7.88
C THR A 99 0.49 -25.38 8.63
N TYR A 100 1.05 -24.24 8.21
CA TYR A 100 0.63 -22.91 8.71
C TYR A 100 -0.54 -22.32 7.90
N PHE A 101 -1.11 -23.08 6.96
CA PHE A 101 -2.04 -22.57 5.96
C PHE A 101 -3.42 -23.21 6.10
N GLN A 102 -4.45 -22.39 5.92
CA GLN A 102 -5.80 -22.84 5.63
C GLN A 102 -6.10 -22.56 4.16
N VAL A 103 -6.46 -23.57 3.40
CA VAL A 103 -6.81 -23.43 1.98
C VAL A 103 -8.28 -23.08 1.85
N LEU A 104 -8.58 -21.89 1.33
CA LEU A 104 -9.94 -21.41 1.09
C LEU A 104 -10.27 -21.46 -0.40
N PRO A 105 -11.48 -21.92 -0.80
CA PRO A 105 -11.92 -21.82 -2.18
C PRO A 105 -12.06 -20.35 -2.57
N PHE A 106 -11.53 -19.99 -3.74
CA PHE A 106 -11.61 -18.65 -4.28
C PHE A 106 -12.05 -18.69 -5.75
N HIS A 107 -13.01 -17.84 -6.09
CA HIS A 107 -13.54 -17.73 -7.45
C HIS A 107 -13.33 -16.31 -7.97
N THR A 108 -12.67 -16.18 -9.11
CA THR A 108 -12.56 -14.92 -9.83
C THR A 108 -13.74 -14.78 -10.78
N LYS A 109 -14.47 -13.67 -10.67
CA LYS A 109 -15.50 -13.30 -11.64
C LYS A 109 -15.01 -12.09 -12.40
N GLN A 110 -15.05 -12.17 -13.73
CA GLN A 110 -14.60 -11.10 -14.60
C GLN A 110 -15.43 -11.11 -15.89
N TYR A 111 -15.59 -9.92 -16.44
CA TYR A 111 -16.11 -9.74 -17.78
C TYR A 111 -15.01 -10.04 -18.81
N THR A 112 -15.39 -10.54 -19.98
CA THR A 112 -14.44 -10.75 -21.07
C THR A 112 -14.16 -9.45 -21.80
N ASN A 113 -13.05 -9.40 -22.53
CA ASN A 113 -12.71 -8.31 -23.46
C ASN A 113 -13.72 -8.17 -24.63
N HIS A 114 -14.70 -9.05 -24.77
CA HIS A 114 -15.80 -8.97 -25.74
C HIS A 114 -17.07 -8.33 -25.15
N SER A 115 -17.09 -8.00 -23.87
CA SER A 115 -18.23 -7.32 -23.24
C SER A 115 -18.40 -5.93 -23.83
N ARG A 116 -19.61 -5.60 -24.28
CA ARG A 116 -19.94 -4.31 -24.91
C ARG A 116 -21.18 -3.72 -24.26
N LEU A 117 -21.21 -2.39 -24.21
CA LEU A 117 -22.39 -1.63 -23.88
C LEU A 117 -22.54 -0.52 -24.92
N THR A 118 -23.74 -0.38 -25.44
CA THR A 118 -24.09 0.67 -26.41
C THR A 118 -25.36 1.38 -25.95
N ALA A 119 -25.42 2.69 -26.12
CA ALA A 119 -26.63 3.48 -25.91
C ALA A 119 -27.05 4.12 -27.23
N ASN A 120 -28.25 3.78 -27.73
CA ASN A 120 -28.76 4.26 -29.03
C ASN A 120 -27.76 4.02 -30.19
N GLY A 121 -27.11 2.85 -30.21
CA GLY A 121 -26.10 2.48 -31.21
C GLY A 121 -24.71 3.06 -30.97
N ASN A 122 -24.54 4.02 -30.05
CA ASN A 122 -23.23 4.59 -29.73
C ASN A 122 -22.49 3.71 -28.72
N PRO A 123 -21.26 3.25 -29.01
CA PRO A 123 -20.48 2.44 -28.08
C PRO A 123 -19.98 3.26 -26.89
N LEU A 124 -20.04 2.67 -25.69
CA LEU A 124 -19.50 3.25 -24.46
C LEU A 124 -18.13 2.63 -24.14
N ALA A 125 -17.15 3.47 -23.84
CA ALA A 125 -15.79 3.06 -23.56
C ALA A 125 -15.66 2.45 -22.15
N TRP A 126 -15.16 1.21 -22.11
CA TRP A 126 -14.83 0.51 -20.86
C TRP A 126 -13.78 1.29 -20.05
N ASN A 127 -13.92 1.31 -18.72
CA ASN A 127 -13.08 2.07 -17.77
C ASN A 127 -13.07 3.60 -17.94
N LYS A 128 -13.89 4.15 -18.85
CA LYS A 128 -14.03 5.60 -19.03
C LYS A 128 -15.49 6.02 -18.83
N ASP A 129 -16.39 5.43 -19.59
CA ASP A 129 -17.82 5.75 -19.55
C ASP A 129 -18.57 4.78 -18.62
N TRP A 130 -18.04 3.56 -18.45
CA TRP A 130 -18.63 2.56 -17.57
C TRP A 130 -17.60 1.56 -17.04
N VAL A 131 -17.90 1.01 -15.86
CA VAL A 131 -17.21 -0.11 -15.25
C VAL A 131 -18.27 -1.13 -14.85
N ALA A 132 -18.12 -2.37 -15.28
CA ALA A 132 -19.01 -3.43 -14.85
C ALA A 132 -18.48 -4.07 -13.56
N VAL A 133 -19.37 -4.23 -12.58
CA VAL A 133 -19.07 -4.92 -11.32
C VAL A 133 -19.66 -6.34 -11.42
N PRO A 134 -18.83 -7.40 -11.47
CA PRO A 134 -19.34 -8.76 -11.55
C PRO A 134 -20.19 -9.11 -10.32
N GLY A 135 -21.43 -9.53 -10.56
CA GLY A 135 -22.36 -9.96 -9.51
C GLY A 135 -22.13 -11.39 -9.03
N SER A 136 -23.04 -11.88 -8.19
CA SER A 136 -23.06 -13.27 -7.75
C SER A 136 -23.34 -14.25 -8.91
N ALA A 137 -24.10 -13.82 -9.90
CA ALA A 137 -24.41 -14.58 -11.12
C ALA A 137 -23.94 -13.85 -12.38
N ALA A 138 -23.79 -14.58 -13.48
CA ALA A 138 -23.57 -13.98 -14.79
C ALA A 138 -24.78 -13.10 -15.16
N PRO A 139 -24.57 -11.87 -15.66
CA PRO A 139 -25.68 -11.04 -16.10
C PRO A 139 -26.34 -11.66 -17.32
N LYS A 140 -27.66 -11.48 -17.42
CA LYS A 140 -28.40 -11.82 -18.64
C LYS A 140 -27.93 -10.90 -19.76
N PRO A 141 -27.77 -11.39 -21.00
CA PRO A 141 -27.56 -10.53 -22.16
C PRO A 141 -28.70 -9.50 -22.24
N ILE A 142 -28.33 -8.25 -22.51
CA ILE A 142 -29.26 -7.14 -22.64
C ILE A 142 -29.22 -6.69 -24.09
N SER A 143 -30.37 -6.64 -24.75
CA SER A 143 -30.49 -6.19 -26.13
C SER A 143 -31.75 -5.34 -26.27
N ASN A 144 -31.61 -4.13 -26.79
CA ASN A 144 -32.71 -3.21 -27.10
C ASN A 144 -33.71 -3.01 -25.94
N VAL A 145 -33.21 -2.91 -24.71
CA VAL A 145 -34.06 -2.66 -23.54
C VAL A 145 -34.29 -1.17 -23.33
N GLU A 146 -35.47 -0.83 -22.83
CA GLU A 146 -35.77 0.52 -22.38
C GLU A 146 -34.95 0.87 -21.14
N VAL A 147 -34.45 2.10 -21.08
CA VAL A 147 -33.73 2.64 -19.93
C VAL A 147 -34.69 3.48 -19.09
N ILE A 148 -34.67 3.29 -17.77
CA ILE A 148 -35.51 4.07 -16.85
C ILE A 148 -34.68 4.60 -15.68
N PHE A 149 -34.98 5.82 -15.24
CA PHE A 149 -34.36 6.38 -14.05
C PHE A 149 -35.01 5.80 -12.79
N GLY A 150 -34.17 5.25 -11.90
CA GLY A 150 -34.57 4.54 -10.69
C GLY A 150 -34.49 5.34 -9.39
N GLY A 151 -33.98 6.57 -9.43
CA GLY A 151 -33.79 7.42 -8.25
C GLY A 151 -32.34 7.45 -7.77
N MET A 152 -32.17 7.71 -6.47
CA MET A 152 -30.87 7.87 -5.80
C MET A 152 -30.56 6.64 -4.93
N GLN A 153 -29.31 6.18 -4.96
CA GLN A 153 -28.85 5.06 -4.16
C GLN A 153 -29.01 5.39 -2.67
N GLY A 154 -29.71 4.52 -1.92
CA GLY A 154 -29.95 4.69 -0.48
C GLY A 154 -31.21 5.48 -0.12
N ASP A 155 -31.82 6.24 -1.03
CA ASP A 155 -33.11 6.89 -0.79
C ASP A 155 -34.27 5.93 -1.10
N THR A 156 -34.72 5.18 -0.10
CA THR A 156 -35.81 4.21 -0.27
C THR A 156 -37.18 4.84 -0.52
N THR A 157 -37.35 6.14 -0.30
CA THR A 157 -38.65 6.83 -0.41
C THR A 157 -38.99 7.28 -1.83
N LYS A 158 -37.97 7.42 -2.68
CA LYS A 158 -38.09 7.90 -4.07
C LYS A 158 -37.61 6.88 -5.11
N GLN A 159 -37.48 5.61 -4.71
CA GLN A 159 -37.07 4.55 -5.62
C GLN A 159 -38.20 4.16 -6.56
N ILE A 160 -37.82 3.76 -7.77
CA ILE A 160 -38.75 3.18 -8.75
C ILE A 160 -39.41 1.91 -8.19
N SER A 161 -40.69 1.70 -8.54
CA SER A 161 -41.39 0.46 -8.18
C SER A 161 -40.88 -0.73 -8.99
N ALA A 162 -40.92 -1.93 -8.41
CA ALA A 162 -40.55 -3.17 -9.10
C ALA A 162 -41.34 -3.38 -10.40
N ALA A 163 -42.62 -2.99 -10.42
CA ALA A 163 -43.48 -3.08 -11.61
C ALA A 163 -42.96 -2.22 -12.76
N LEU A 164 -42.51 -0.99 -12.48
CA LEU A 164 -41.95 -0.09 -13.49
C LEU A 164 -40.53 -0.50 -13.92
N ALA A 165 -39.76 -1.10 -13.03
CA ALA A 165 -38.40 -1.59 -13.31
C ALA A 165 -38.38 -2.87 -14.15
N ASN A 166 -39.46 -3.66 -14.13
CA ASN A 166 -39.49 -4.98 -14.73
C ASN A 166 -39.15 -4.95 -16.24
N GLY A 167 -38.09 -5.67 -16.62
CA GLY A 167 -37.63 -5.75 -18.02
C GLY A 167 -36.86 -4.54 -18.54
N LYS A 168 -36.63 -3.51 -17.72
CA LYS A 168 -35.93 -2.28 -18.10
C LYS A 168 -34.51 -2.25 -17.53
N PHE A 169 -33.63 -1.45 -18.15
CA PHE A 169 -32.33 -1.09 -17.59
C PHE A 169 -32.50 0.09 -16.63
N VAL A 170 -32.40 -0.16 -15.33
CA VAL A 170 -32.59 0.87 -14.30
C VAL A 170 -31.28 1.61 -14.05
N VAL A 171 -31.30 2.94 -14.22
CA VAL A 171 -30.18 3.82 -13.89
C VAL A 171 -30.45 4.46 -12.53
N VAL A 172 -29.54 4.25 -11.58
CA VAL A 172 -29.59 4.84 -10.24
C VAL A 172 -28.39 5.76 -10.08
N LEU A 173 -28.61 6.97 -9.57
CA LEU A 173 -27.53 7.90 -9.24
C LEU A 173 -26.94 7.59 -7.87
N PRO A 174 -25.64 7.83 -7.62
CA PRO A 174 -25.04 7.66 -6.31
C PRO A 174 -25.72 8.56 -5.27
N ALA A 175 -25.64 8.19 -3.99
CA ALA A 175 -26.12 9.05 -2.91
C ALA A 175 -25.45 10.44 -2.99
N ALA A 176 -26.20 11.49 -2.63
CA ALA A 176 -25.60 12.82 -2.50
C ALA A 176 -24.43 12.76 -1.50
N PRO A 177 -23.32 13.47 -1.75
CA PRO A 177 -22.21 13.51 -0.80
C PRO A 177 -22.74 13.99 0.56
N VAL A 178 -22.67 13.13 1.56
CA VAL A 178 -22.86 13.56 2.94
C VAL A 178 -21.63 14.39 3.27
N ALA A 179 -21.82 15.68 3.59
CA ALA A 179 -20.74 16.49 4.11
C ALA A 179 -20.11 15.71 5.28
N ALA A 180 -18.83 15.38 5.15
CA ALA A 180 -18.10 14.80 6.27
C ALA A 180 -18.32 15.73 7.47
N PRO A 181 -18.64 15.21 8.68
CA PRO A 181 -18.59 16.05 9.87
C PRO A 181 -17.25 16.76 9.84
N ALA A 182 -17.25 18.09 10.05
CA ALA A 182 -16.02 18.84 10.17
C ALA A 182 -15.18 18.16 11.26
N GLY A 183 -14.21 17.35 10.84
CA GLY A 183 -13.32 16.67 11.75
C GLY A 183 -12.68 17.75 12.60
N GLY A 184 -12.92 17.68 13.91
CA GLY A 184 -12.35 18.63 14.85
C GLY A 184 -10.87 18.78 14.54
N ARG A 185 -10.47 20.01 14.18
CA ARG A 185 -9.06 20.40 14.17
C ARG A 185 -8.50 19.97 15.53
N GLY A 186 -7.63 18.95 15.52
CA GLY A 186 -6.77 18.68 16.66
C GLY A 186 -6.07 20.00 16.98
N GLY A 187 -6.44 20.60 18.12
CA GLY A 187 -5.84 21.83 18.59
C GLY A 187 -4.33 21.64 18.75
N PRO A 188 -3.52 22.69 18.57
CA PRO A 188 -2.10 22.60 18.87
C PRO A 188 -1.97 22.26 20.36
N GLY A 189 -1.31 21.14 20.65
CA GLY A 189 -1.03 20.70 22.01
C GLY A 189 -0.40 21.82 22.81
N GLY A 190 -1.03 22.15 23.93
CA GLY A 190 -0.50 23.05 24.93
C GLY A 190 0.78 22.47 25.51
N GLY A 191 1.88 23.19 25.29
CA GLY A 191 3.15 22.97 25.95
C GLY A 191 3.78 24.32 26.28
N GLY A 192 3.90 24.63 27.57
CA GLY A 192 4.82 25.69 28.00
C GLY A 192 4.40 26.44 29.27
N GLY A 193 5.04 26.07 30.39
CA GLY A 193 5.58 27.07 31.31
C GLY A 193 4.81 27.32 32.59
N GLY A 194 5.05 26.48 33.60
CA GLY A 194 4.80 26.83 34.99
C GLY A 194 5.67 28.02 35.43
N GLY A 195 5.07 28.94 36.17
CA GLY A 195 5.72 30.10 36.76
C GLY A 195 4.94 30.58 37.98
N GLY A 196 4.90 29.76 39.03
CA GLY A 196 4.40 30.17 40.34
C GLY A 196 5.47 30.96 41.09
N ARG A 197 5.22 32.26 41.30
CA ARG A 197 5.89 33.07 42.32
C ARG A 197 4.94 33.16 43.52
N GLY A 198 5.28 32.50 44.61
CA GLY A 198 4.72 32.77 45.93
C GLY A 198 5.56 33.82 46.64
N GLY A 199 4.88 34.81 47.21
CA GLY A 199 5.37 35.56 48.37
C GLY A 199 5.06 34.83 49.67
#